data_AF-A0A969X5Z3-F1
#
_entry.id   AF-A0A969X5Z3-F1
#
_cell.length_a   1.000
_cell.length_b   1.000
_cell.length_c   1.000
_cell.angle_alpha   90.00
_cell.angle_beta   90.00
_cell.angle_gamma   90.00
#
_symmetry.space_group_name_H-M   'P 1'
#
loop_
_entity.id
_entity.type
_entity.pdbx_description
1 polymer ?
#
loop_
_entity_poly.entity_id
_entity_poly.type
_entity_poly.pdbx_seq_one_letter_code
_entity_poly.pdbx_strand_id
1 'polypeptide(L)' 'MRKTISSLAGTIPVIIFIAFWEAAARLAGNQLYPPFSTVVKEFGNLLFASGILLPNFFASFFRVIIGMLLGSGFGFSIGV' A
#
# COMPACT_ATOMS: atom_id res chain seq x y z
N MET A 1 30.36 -6.13 -10.72
CA MET A 1 30.30 -4.75 -10.16
C MET A 1 29.46 -3.77 -10.99
N ARG A 2 29.45 -3.78 -12.33
CA ARG A 2 28.62 -2.85 -13.16
C ARG A 2 27.10 -2.94 -12.90
N LYS A 3 26.58 -4.14 -12.63
CA LYS A 3 25.14 -4.40 -12.42
C LYS A 3 24.60 -3.83 -11.10
N THR A 4 25.45 -3.70 -10.08
CA THR A 4 25.09 -3.12 -8.77
C THR A 4 24.94 -1.60 -8.86
N ILE A 5 25.77 -0.95 -9.67
CA ILE A 5 25.73 0.51 -9.89
C ILE A 5 24.45 0.92 -10.63
N SER A 6 23.98 0.12 -11.61
CA SER A 6 22.69 0.39 -12.28
C SER A 6 21.49 0.17 -11.36
N SER A 7 21.57 -0.81 -10.44
CA SER A 7 20.51 -1.05 -9.45
C SER A 7 20.39 0.08 -8.43
N LEU A 8 21.51 0.66 -7.98
CA LEU A 8 21.48 1.82 -7.07
C LEU A 8 20.94 3.08 -7.76
N ALA A 9 21.27 3.28 -9.04
CA ALA A 9 20.74 4.40 -9.81
C ALA A 9 19.20 4.37 -9.92
N GLY A 10 18.60 3.17 -9.96
CA GLY A 10 17.14 2.99 -9.98
C GLY A 10 16.42 3.39 -8.69
N THR A 11 17.12 3.41 -7.55
CA THR A 11 16.54 3.80 -6.25
C THR A 11 16.55 5.31 -6.05
N ILE A 12 17.43 6.04 -6.75
CA ILE A 12 17.57 7.50 -6.60
C ILE A 12 16.22 8.24 -6.82
N PRO A 13 15.44 7.96 -7.90
CA PRO A 13 14.14 8.61 -8.08
C PRO A 13 13.17 8.37 -6.94
N VAL A 14 13.19 7.16 -6.35
CA VAL A 14 12.32 6.79 -5.23
C VAL A 14 12.69 7.58 -3.97
N ILE A 15 13.97 7.69 -3.67
CA ILE A 15 14.47 8.47 -2.52
C ILE A 15 14.10 9.94 -2.68
N ILE A 16 14.31 10.50 -3.88
CA ILE A 16 13.94 11.89 -4.20
C ILE A 16 12.43 12.09 -3.99
N PHE A 17 11.61 11.20 -4.53
CA PHE A 17 10.15 11.27 -4.37
C PHE A 17 9.75 11.25 -2.88
N ILE A 18 10.33 10.35 -2.08
CA ILE A 18 10.04 10.26 -0.64
C ILE A 18 10.46 11.56 0.08
N ALA A 19 11.62 12.13 -0.26
CA ALA A 19 12.08 13.38 0.35
C ALA A 19 11.15 14.55 0.00
N PHE A 20 10.70 14.65 -1.26
CA PHE A 20 9.73 15.65 -1.69
C PHE A 20 8.38 15.49 -0.98
N TRP A 21 7.87 14.25 -0.87
CA TRP A 21 6.64 13.98 -0.11
C TRP A 21 6.80 14.42 1.35
N GLU A 22 7.84 13.96 2.04
CA GLU A 22 8.09 14.30 3.44
C GLU A 22 8.12 15.82 3.66
N ALA A 23 8.82 16.55 2.80
CA ALA A 23 8.89 18.01 2.84
C ALA A 23 7.52 18.67 2.55
N ALA A 24 6.84 18.26 1.47
CA ALA A 24 5.55 18.81 1.09
C ALA A 24 4.49 18.58 2.17
N ALA A 25 4.46 17.42 2.80
CA ALA A 25 3.54 17.09 3.88
C ALA A 25 3.78 17.92 5.14
N ARG A 26 5.05 18.09 5.54
CA ARG A 26 5.40 18.93 6.68
C ARG A 26 5.06 20.40 6.45
N LEU A 27 5.20 20.89 5.21
CA LEU A 27 4.80 22.24 4.83
C LEU A 27 3.28 22.40 4.78
N ALA A 28 2.55 21.39 4.32
CA ALA A 28 1.09 21.41 4.22
C ALA A 28 0.41 21.38 5.60
N GLY A 29 1.02 20.72 6.59
CA GLY A 29 0.63 20.78 8.00
C GLY A 29 -0.77 20.25 8.33
N ASN A 30 -1.43 19.55 7.39
CA ASN A 30 -2.79 19.05 7.55
C ASN A 30 -2.82 17.52 7.75
N GLN A 31 -3.90 17.03 8.36
CA GLN A 31 -4.05 15.59 8.67
C GLN A 31 -4.36 14.73 7.45
N LEU A 32 -4.84 15.33 6.35
CA LEU A 32 -5.20 14.59 5.13
C LEU A 32 -3.96 14.16 4.32
N TYR A 33 -2.83 14.85 4.51
CA TYR A 33 -1.58 14.55 3.84
C TYR A 33 -0.41 14.43 4.85
N PRO A 34 -0.37 13.33 5.63
CA PRO A 34 0.65 13.13 6.65
C PRO A 34 2.04 12.92 6.03
N PRO A 35 3.11 13.28 6.76
CA PRO A 35 4.48 12.97 6.34
C PRO A 35 4.69 11.46 6.14
N PHE A 36 5.51 11.09 5.17
CA PHE A 36 5.82 9.69 4.85
C PHE A 36 6.34 8.94 6.09
N SER A 37 7.16 9.59 6.91
CA SER A 37 7.65 9.02 8.17
C SER A 37 6.52 8.62 9.14
N THR A 38 5.43 9.40 9.19
CA THR A 38 4.23 9.08 9.97
C THR A 38 3.49 7.88 9.37
N VAL A 39 3.38 7.82 8.04
CA VAL A 39 2.74 6.69 7.34
C VAL A 39 3.47 5.37 7.65
N VAL A 40 4.80 5.36 7.59
CA VAL A 40 5.60 4.15 7.89
C VAL A 40 5.43 3.73 9.36
N LYS A 41 5.43 4.69 10.29
CA LYS A 41 5.19 4.41 11.71
C LYS A 41 3.82 3.82 11.95
N GLU A 42 2.79 4.39 11.34
CA GLU A 42 1.42 3.90 11.51
C GLU A 42 1.25 2.52 10.87
N PHE A 43 1.85 2.30 9.70
CA PHE A 43 1.87 0.97 9.08
C PHE A 43 2.51 -0.07 10.01
N GLY A 44 3.66 0.25 10.63
CA GLY A 44 4.30 -0.60 11.62
C GLY A 44 3.46 -0.83 12.88
N ASN A 45 2.79 0.20 13.38
CA ASN A 45 1.86 0.12 14.52
C ASN A 45 0.67 -0.82 14.20
N LEU A 46 0.08 -0.69 13.02
CA LEU A 46 -1.04 -1.51 12.56
C LEU A 46 -0.63 -2.96 12.28
N LEU A 47 0.61 -3.15 11.82
CA LEU A 47 1.15 -4.46 11.47
C LEU A 47 1.66 -5.24 12.70
N PHE A 48 2.46 -4.60 13.57
CA PHE A 48 3.18 -5.28 14.64
C PHE A 48 2.60 -5.05 16.04
N ALA A 49 2.16 -3.83 16.35
CA ALA A 49 1.74 -3.49 17.71
C ALA A 49 0.27 -3.85 17.95
N SER A 50 -0.65 -3.33 17.13
CA SER A 50 -2.07 -3.68 17.19
C SER A 50 -2.38 -4.99 16.47
N GLY A 51 -1.61 -5.32 15.43
CA GLY A 51 -1.77 -6.56 14.64
C GLY A 51 -3.06 -6.63 13.83
N ILE A 52 -3.87 -5.56 13.78
CA ILE A 52 -5.20 -5.58 13.14
C ILE A 52 -5.13 -5.48 11.61
N LEU A 53 -4.01 -5.05 11.04
CA LEU A 53 -3.87 -4.80 9.61
C LEU A 53 -4.11 -6.08 8.79
N LEU A 54 -3.37 -7.15 9.10
CA LEU A 54 -3.41 -8.40 8.34
C LEU A 54 -4.77 -9.09 8.40
N PRO A 55 -5.39 -9.31 9.59
CA PRO A 55 -6.70 -9.95 9.68
C PRO A 55 -7.77 -9.22 8.87
N ASN A 56 -7.82 -7.88 8.96
CA ASN A 56 -8.82 -7.09 8.23
C ASN A 56 -8.54 -7.04 6.71
N PHE A 57 -7.27 -6.96 6.33
CA PHE A 57 -6.86 -7.03 4.93
C PHE A 57 -7.29 -8.36 4.30
N PHE A 58 -6.97 -9.49 4.94
CA PHE A 58 -7.36 -10.81 4.45
C PHE A 58 -8.87 -11.03 4.47
N ALA A 59 -9.57 -10.60 5.53
CA ALA A 59 -11.03 -10.68 5.56
C ALA A 59 -11.68 -9.92 4.37
N SER A 60 -11.17 -8.72 4.07
CA SER A 60 -11.65 -7.93 2.93
C SER A 60 -11.30 -8.58 1.59
N PHE A 61 -10.08 -9.08 1.47
CA PHE A 61 -9.59 -9.76 0.27
C PHE A 61 -10.40 -11.02 -0.05
N PHE A 62 -10.60 -11.90 0.94
CA PHE A 62 -11.40 -13.11 0.77
C PHE A 62 -12.86 -12.79 0.47
N ARG A 63 -13.43 -11.77 1.12
CA ARG A 63 -14.79 -11.31 0.80
C ARG A 63 -14.93 -10.93 -0.68
N VAL A 64 -13.97 -10.18 -1.21
CA VAL A 64 -13.97 -9.76 -2.62
C VAL A 64 -13.80 -10.97 -3.55
N ILE A 65 -12.88 -11.87 -3.26
CA ILE A 65 -12.67 -13.09 -4.07
C ILE A 65 -13.95 -13.94 -4.10
N ILE A 66 -14.55 -14.21 -2.94
CA ILE A 66 -15.77 -15.02 -2.86
C ILE A 66 -16.89 -14.36 -3.66
N GLY A 67 -17.11 -13.06 -3.48
CA GLY A 67 -18.12 -12.32 -4.24
C GLY A 67 -17.87 -12.35 -5.74
N MET A 68 -16.62 -12.17 -6.18
CA MET A 68 -16.22 -12.23 -7.59
C MET A 68 -16.48 -13.62 -8.19
N LEU A 69 -16.07 -14.68 -7.48
CA LEU A 69 -16.24 -16.06 -7.96
C LEU A 69 -17.71 -16.46 -8.04
N LEU A 70 -18.49 -16.15 -7.00
CA LEU A 70 -19.93 -16.41 -6.99
C LEU A 70 -20.62 -15.61 -8.11
N GLY A 71 -20.34 -14.30 -8.20
CA GLY A 71 -20.93 -13.43 -9.22
C GLY A 71 -20.60 -13.88 -10.64
N SER A 72 -19.35 -14.25 -10.90
CA SER A 72 -18.91 -14.79 -12.19
C SER A 72 -19.57 -16.13 -12.51
N GLY A 73 -19.64 -17.05 -11.53
CA GLY A 73 -20.28 -18.35 -11.70
C GLY A 73 -21.78 -18.24 -12.01
N PHE A 74 -22.50 -17.38 -11.28
CA PHE A 74 -23.90 -17.09 -11.57
C PHE A 74 -24.08 -16.39 -12.91
N GLY A 75 -23.22 -15.41 -13.24
CA GLY A 75 -23.24 -14.72 -14.51
C GLY A 75 -23.03 -15.65 -15.71
N PHE A 76 -22.11 -16.61 -15.58
CA PHE A 76 -21.91 -17.66 -16.59
C PHE A 76 -23.13 -18.59 -16.68
N SER A 77 -23.66 -19.05 -15.54
CA SER A 77 -24.75 -20.03 -15.50
C SER A 77 -26.10 -19.47 -15.99
N ILE A 78 -26.33 -18.17 -15.82
CA ILE A 78 -27.56 -17.48 -16.24
C ILE A 78 -27.41 -16.84 -17.63
N GLY A 79 -26.19 -16.42 -17.99
CA GLY A 79 -25.91 -15.68 -19.23
C GLY A 79 -25.69 -16.56 -20.46
N VAL A 80 -25.39 -17.85 -20.28
CA VAL A 80 -25.43 -18.88 -21.33
C VAL A 80 -26.83 -19.48 -21.40
#